data_AF-A0A6J5UB01-F1
#
_entry.id   AF-A0A6J5UB01-F1
#
_cell.length_a   1.000
_cell.length_b   1.000
_cell.length_c   1.000
_cell.angle_alpha   90.00
_cell.angle_beta   90.00
_cell.angle_gamma   90.00
#
_symmetry.space_group_name_H-M   'P 1'
#
loop_
_entity.id
_entity.type
_entity.pdbx_description
1 polymer ?
#
loop_
_entity_poly.entity_id
_entity_poly.type
_entity_poly.pdbx_seq_one_letter_code
_entity_poly.pdbx_strand_id
1 'polypeptide(L)'
;MEDESQLLASAVVEECEENFEGLNSLVDVGGGTGTMAKAIAKAFPDINCTVFDQPHVVVNLQRTHNLDFVGGDMFEKVPPSKCNTLR
;
A
#
# COMPACT_ATOMS: atom_id res chain seq x y z
N MET A 1 -6.48 17.02 -7.42
CA MET A 1 -6.41 16.05 -6.30
C MET A 1 -5.98 14.68 -6.76
N GLU A 2 -6.79 13.87 -7.45
CA GLU A 2 -6.36 12.50 -7.85
C GLU A 2 -5.18 12.50 -8.82
N ASP A 3 -5.17 13.36 -9.84
CA ASP A 3 -4.05 13.46 -10.79
C ASP A 3 -2.75 13.91 -10.10
N GLU A 4 -2.84 14.85 -9.15
CA GLU A 4 -1.70 15.29 -8.35
C GLU A 4 -1.18 14.18 -7.44
N SER A 5 -2.07 13.42 -6.81
CA SER A 5 -1.68 12.26 -5.99
C SER A 5 -1.02 11.15 -6.82
N GLN A 6 -1.46 10.95 -8.07
CA GLN A 6 -0.83 9.99 -8.99
C GLN A 6 0.55 10.46 -9.43
N LEU A 7 0.71 11.74 -9.75
CA LEU A 7 2.01 12.32 -10.11
C LEU A 7 3.01 12.21 -8.94
N LEU A 8 2.57 12.54 -7.73
CA LEU A 8 3.41 12.41 -6.53
C LEU A 8 3.76 10.95 -6.25
N ALA A 9 2.82 10.02 -6.40
CA ALA A 9 3.08 8.60 -6.21
C ALA A 9 4.12 8.07 -7.21
N SER A 10 4.04 8.48 -8.48
CA SER A 10 5.05 8.14 -9.48
C SER A 10 6.42 8.71 -9.13
N ALA A 11 6.49 9.99 -8.72
CA ALA A 11 7.75 10.60 -8.31
C ALA A 11 8.38 9.88 -7.10
N VAL A 12 7.58 9.49 -6.11
CA VAL A 12 8.08 8.72 -4.93
C VAL A 12 8.62 7.35 -5.36
N VAL A 13 7.93 6.65 -6.26
CA VAL A 13 8.40 5.35 -6.77
C VAL A 13 9.75 5.50 -7.50
N GLU A 14 9.92 6.56 -8.28
CA GLU A 14 11.15 6.83 -9.03
C GLU A 14 12.31 7.32 -8.13
N GLU A 15 12.04 8.24 -7.19
CA GLU A 15 13.07 8.84 -6.34
C GLU A 15 13.48 7.96 -5.16
N CYS A 16 12.62 7.03 -4.74
CA CYS A 16 12.85 6.17 -3.58
C CYS A 16 12.93 4.68 -3.95
N GLU A 17 13.25 4.34 -5.20
CA GLU A 17 13.34 2.94 -5.68
C GLU A 17 14.20 2.06 -4.75
N GLU A 18 15.41 2.52 -4.40
CA GLU A 18 16.34 1.82 -3.51
C GLU A 18 15.76 1.57 -2.10
N ASN A 19 14.80 2.38 -1.66
CA ASN A 19 14.13 2.18 -0.36
C ASN A 19 13.10 1.05 -0.39
N PHE A 20 12.62 0.67 -1.59
CA PHE A 20 11.68 -0.42 -1.80
C PHE A 20 12.36 -1.73 -2.16
N GLU A 21 13.61 -1.71 -2.61
CA GLU A 21 14.39 -2.91 -2.89
C GLU A 21 14.50 -3.82 -1.65
N GLY A 22 14.19 -5.11 -1.85
CA GLY A 22 14.28 -6.13 -0.79
C GLY A 22 13.14 -6.10 0.24
N LEU A 23 12.17 -5.18 0.13
CA LEU A 23 10.95 -5.24 0.92
C LEU A 23 10.08 -6.42 0.46
N ASN A 24 9.54 -7.18 1.41
CA ASN A 24 8.55 -8.22 1.11
C ASN A 24 7.10 -7.71 1.21
N SER A 25 6.89 -6.63 1.98
CA SER A 25 5.56 -6.10 2.26
C SER A 25 5.57 -4.67 2.76
N LEU A 26 4.52 -3.92 2.44
CA LEU A 26 4.32 -2.52 2.83
C LEU A 26 2.88 -2.31 3.31
N VAL A 27 2.70 -1.48 4.35
CA VAL A 27 1.38 -1.06 4.86
C VAL A 27 1.25 0.45 4.68
N ASP A 28 0.25 0.88 3.90
CA ASP A 28 -0.12 2.27 3.64
C ASP A 28 -1.27 2.67 4.58
N VAL A 29 -0.92 3.29 5.71
CA VAL A 29 -1.86 3.67 6.77
C VAL A 29 -2.53 5.00 6.44
N GLY A 30 -3.86 5.05 6.46
CA GLY A 30 -4.63 6.21 5.99
C GLY A 30 -4.57 6.39 4.47
N GLY A 31 -4.27 5.31 3.74
CA GLY A 31 -4.04 5.35 2.29
C GLY A 31 -5.29 5.60 1.44
N GLY A 32 -6.47 5.69 2.05
CA GLY A 32 -7.73 5.97 1.35
C GLY A 32 -8.08 4.91 0.31
N THR A 33 -8.17 5.34 -0.95
CA THR A 33 -8.39 4.44 -2.10
C THR A 33 -7.12 3.76 -2.59
N GLY A 34 -5.98 4.01 -1.94
CA GLY A 34 -4.71 3.32 -2.15
C GLY A 34 -3.86 3.84 -3.29
N THR A 35 -3.90 5.14 -3.62
CA THR A 35 -3.13 5.70 -4.75
C THR A 35 -1.64 5.37 -4.64
N MET A 36 -1.04 5.58 -3.46
CA MET A 36 0.37 5.29 -3.23
C MET A 36 0.66 3.78 -3.27
N ALA A 37 -0.09 2.99 -2.49
CA ALA A 37 0.06 1.54 -2.49
C ALA A 37 -0.12 0.90 -3.88
N LYS A 38 -1.02 1.43 -4.73
CA LYS A 38 -1.20 0.99 -6.13
C LYS A 38 0.01 1.30 -7.00
N ALA A 39 0.61 2.48 -6.85
CA ALA A 39 1.82 2.85 -7.60
C ALA A 39 2.99 1.94 -7.22
N ILE A 40 3.21 1.72 -5.93
CA ILE A 40 4.26 0.83 -5.41
C ILE A 40 4.00 -0.61 -5.87
N ALA A 41 2.77 -1.13 -5.69
CA ALA A 41 2.42 -2.48 -6.12
C ALA A 41 2.59 -2.70 -7.63
N LYS A 42 2.39 -1.66 -8.45
CA LYS A 42 2.60 -1.73 -9.90
C LYS A 42 4.08 -1.72 -10.27
N ALA A 43 4.90 -0.94 -9.57
CA ALA A 43 6.33 -0.83 -9.83
C ALA A 43 7.14 -2.01 -9.28
N PHE A 44 6.71 -2.57 -8.15
CA PHE A 44 7.38 -3.66 -7.46
C PHE A 44 6.41 -4.84 -7.23
N PRO A 45 6.22 -5.72 -8.23
CA PRO A 45 5.27 -6.84 -8.16
C PRO A 45 5.52 -7.79 -6.98
N ASP A 46 6.77 -7.89 -6.52
CA ASP A 46 7.18 -8.77 -5.43
C ASP A 46 6.81 -8.24 -4.03
N ILE A 47 6.47 -6.95 -3.92
CA ILE A 47 6.05 -6.34 -2.66
C ILE A 47 4.56 -6.55 -2.46
N ASN A 48 4.18 -7.15 -1.33
CA ASN A 48 2.78 -7.22 -0.93
C ASN A 48 2.37 -5.92 -0.21
N CYS A 49 1.57 -5.10 -0.89
CA CYS A 49 1.01 -3.88 -0.33
C CYS A 49 -0.31 -4.14 0.40
N THR A 50 -0.54 -3.41 1.49
CA THR A 50 -1.82 -3.38 2.20
C THR A 50 -2.20 -1.93 2.47
N VAL A 51 -3.36 -1.49 2.02
CA VAL A 51 -3.94 -0.22 2.44
C VAL A 51 -4.72 -0.45 3.72
N PHE A 52 -4.40 0.30 4.76
CA PHE A 52 -5.10 0.25 6.05
C PHE A 52 -5.80 1.56 6.31
N ASP A 53 -7.13 1.55 6.34
CA ASP A 53 -7.93 2.75 6.58
C ASP A 53 -9.21 2.39 7.36
N GLN A 54 -10.06 3.37 7.63
CA GLN A 54 -11.33 3.15 8.29
C GLN A 54 -12.20 2.16 7.50
N PRO A 55 -12.96 1.27 8.17
CA PRO A 55 -13.72 0.22 7.49
C PRO A 55 -14.63 0.74 6.37
N HIS A 56 -15.27 1.90 6.58
CA HIS A 56 -16.18 2.50 5.59
C HIS A 56 -15.47 3.04 4.33
N VAL A 57 -14.17 3.34 4.42
CA VAL A 57 -13.36 3.81 3.28
C VAL A 57 -13.03 2.64 2.35
N VAL A 58 -12.70 1.48 2.93
CA VAL A 58 -12.16 0.34 2.16
C VAL A 58 -13.20 -0.72 1.80
N VAL A 59 -14.41 -0.68 2.36
CA VAL A 59 -15.44 -1.74 2.23
C VAL A 59 -15.78 -2.14 0.79
N ASN A 60 -15.69 -1.21 -0.17
CA ASN A 60 -16.04 -1.46 -1.57
C ASN A 60 -14.81 -1.58 -2.49
N LEU A 61 -13.60 -1.58 -1.92
CA LEU A 61 -12.36 -1.67 -2.68
C LEU A 61 -12.01 -3.12 -2.95
N GLN A 62 -11.58 -3.40 -4.17
CA GLN A 62 -11.23 -4.75 -4.59
C GLN A 62 -9.72 -4.98 -4.46
N ARG A 63 -9.35 -6.07 -3.78
CA ARG A 63 -7.98 -6.58 -3.76
C ARG A 63 -7.50 -6.96 -5.15
N THR A 64 -6.20 -6.85 -5.37
CA THR A 64 -5.50 -7.39 -6.55
C THR A 64 -4.52 -8.49 -6.12
N HIS A 65 -3.57 -8.85 -6.98
CA HIS A 65 -2.63 -9.94 -6.70
C HIS A 65 -1.67 -9.61 -5.54
N ASN A 66 -1.17 -8.38 -5.47
CA ASN A 66 -0.20 -7.90 -4.49
C ASN A 66 -0.67 -6.64 -3.74
N LEU A 67 -1.96 -6.33 -3.78
CA LEU A 67 -2.57 -5.24 -3.02
C LEU A 67 -3.83 -5.72 -2.29
N ASP A 68 -3.83 -5.54 -0.97
CA ASP A 68 -4.94 -5.86 -0.07
C ASP A 68 -5.50 -4.58 0.56
N PHE A 69 -6.75 -4.64 1.04
CA PHE A 69 -7.41 -3.54 1.74
C PHE A 69 -7.94 -4.04 3.08
N VAL A 70 -7.51 -3.40 4.17
CA VAL A 70 -7.86 -3.79 5.53
C VAL A 70 -8.51 -2.62 6.25
N GLY A 71 -9.71 -2.85 6.80
CA GLY A 71 -10.44 -1.87 7.59
C GLY A 71 -10.06 -1.94 9.07
N GLY A 72 -9.84 -0.80 9.72
CA GLY A 72 -9.64 -0.72 11.17
C GLY A 72 -9.38 0.69 11.69
N ASP A 73 -8.90 0.78 12.93
CA ASP A 73 -8.51 2.03 13.57
C ASP A 73 -7.00 2.03 13.88
N MET A 74 -6.26 2.94 13.26
CA MET A 74 -4.81 3.08 13.45
C MET A 74 -4.43 3.60 14.84
N PHE A 75 -5.34 4.27 15.55
CA PHE A 75 -5.12 4.70 16.93
C PHE A 75 -5.26 3.53 17.91
N GLU A 76 -5.98 2.47 17.54
CA GLU A 76 -6.03 1.23 18.31
C GLU A 76 -4.89 0.28 17.94
N LYS A 77 -4.80 -0.10 16.65
CA LYS A 77 -3.78 -1.04 16.17
C LYS A 77 -3.61 -0.99 14.66
N VAL A 78 -2.36 -0.88 14.23
CA VAL A 78 -1.98 -1.09 12.82
C VAL A 78 -1.77 -2.60 12.56
N PRO A 79 -2.28 -3.16 11.45
CA PRO A 79 -2.05 -4.56 11.11
C PRO A 79 -0.55 -4.82 10.91
N PRO A 80 -0.04 -6.00 11.30
CA PRO A 80 1.34 -6.35 11.00
C PRO A 80 1.54 -6.40 9.48
N SER A 81 2.69 -5.93 9.00
CA SER A 81 3.06 -6.12 7.61
C SER A 81 3.21 -7.62 7.32
N LYS A 82 2.58 -8.10 6.24
CA LYS A 82 2.61 -9.51 5.84
C LYS A 82 4.00 -9.86 5.29
N CYS A 83 4.98 -10.06 6.16
CA CYS A 83 6.28 -10.60 5.76
C CYS A 83 6.16 -12.11 5.55
N ASN A 84 5.98 -12.56 4.31
CA ASN A 84 6.18 -13.95 3.95
C ASN A 84 7.69 -14.21 3.90
N THR A 85 8.31 -14.56 5.03
CA THR A 85 9.67 -15.11 4.98
C THR A 85 9.58 -16.47 4.30
N LEU A 86 9.93 -16.56 3.03
CA LEU A 86 10.25 -17.84 2.41
C LEU A 86 11.42 -18.42 3.21
N ARG A 87 11.18 -19.54 3.90
CA ARG A 87 12.23 -20.41 4.44
C ARG A 87 12.70 -21.36 3.35
#